data_AF-A0A4S1F2J7-F1
#
_entry.id   AF-A0A4S1F2J7-F1
#
_cell.length_a   1.000
_cell.length_b   1.000
_cell.length_c   1.000
_cell.angle_alpha   90.00
_cell.angle_beta   90.00
_cell.angle_gamma   90.00
#
_symmetry.space_group_name_H-M   'P 1'
#
loop_
_entity.id
_entity.type
_entity.pdbx_description
1 polymer ?
#
loop_
_entity_poly.entity_id
_entity_poly.type
_entity_poly.pdbx_seq_one_letter_code
_entity_poly.pdbx_strand_id
1 'polypeptide(L)' 'MAKIEKIELRMVDLMPKVKRTDAIQSFVSQETPIVTVTDADGASGTG' A
#
# COMPACT_ATOMS: atom_id res chain seq x y z
N MET A 1 -23.80 11.61 -4.57
CA MET A 1 -22.63 11.03 -3.89
C MET A 1 -22.09 9.93 -4.78
N ALA A 2 -20.78 9.90 -5.03
CA ALA A 2 -20.16 8.80 -5.76
C ALA A 2 -20.29 7.52 -4.93
N LYS A 3 -20.79 6.44 -5.54
CA LYS A 3 -20.92 5.13 -4.90
C LYS A 3 -19.65 4.34 -5.17
N ILE A 4 -18.99 3.83 -4.14
CA ILE A 4 -17.88 2.90 -4.30
C ILE A 4 -18.42 1.55 -4.79
N GLU A 5 -17.85 1.02 -5.86
CA GLU A 5 -18.27 -0.26 -6.44
C GLU A 5 -17.22 -1.36 -6.29
N LYS A 6 -15.93 -1.00 -6.23
CA LYS A 6 -14.84 -1.96 -6.12
C LYS A 6 -13.77 -1.46 -5.16
N ILE A 7 -13.26 -2.38 -4.35
CA ILE A 7 -12.10 -2.17 -3.49
C ILE A 7 -11.12 -3.31 -3.75
N GLU A 8 -9.86 -2.95 -3.97
CA GLU A 8 -8.76 -3.89 -4.16
C GLU A 8 -7.70 -3.63 -3.08
N LEU A 9 -7.33 -4.68 -2.35
CA LEU A 9 -6.27 -4.64 -1.35
C LEU A 9 -5.09 -5.46 -1.86
N ARG A 10 -3.90 -4.88 -1.82
CA ARG A 10 -2.65 -5.58 -2.12
C ARG A 10 -1.60 -5.26 -1.07
N MET A 11 -0.73 -6.22 -0.81
CA MET A 11 0.43 -6.00 0.04
C MET A 11 1.63 -5.61 -0.83
N VAL A 12 2.27 -4.48 -0.52
CA VAL A 12 3.52 -4.06 -1.16
C VAL A 12 4.66 -4.30 -0.17
N ASP A 13 5.62 -5.12 -0.58
CA ASP A 13 6.85 -5.37 0.16
C ASP A 13 7.99 -4.60 -0.51
N LEU A 14 8.41 -3.49 0.10
CA LEU A 14 9.43 -2.59 -0.45
C LEU A 14 10.77 -2.81 0.27
N MET A 15 11.72 -3.40 -0.45
CA MET A 15 13.09 -3.59 0.04
C MET A 15 13.81 -2.25 0.21
N PRO A 16 14.56 -2.05 1.31
CA PRO A 16 15.27 -0.80 1.55
C PRO A 16 16.45 -0.67 0.57
N LYS A 17 16.68 0.53 0.05
CA LYS A 17 17.81 0.81 -0.85
C LYS A 17 19.18 0.62 -0.18
N VAL A 18 19.24 0.79 1.14
CA VAL A 18 20.45 0.59 1.94
C VAL A 18 20.04 -0.18 3.20
N LYS A 19 20.83 -1.19 3.56
CA LYS A 19 20.56 -2.02 4.74
C LYS A 19 20.51 -1.14 5.99
N ARG A 20 19.38 -1.16 6.69
CA ARG A 20 19.22 -0.53 8.00
C ARG A 20 19.64 -1.54 9.06
N THR A 21 20.76 -1.28 9.71
CA THR A 21 21.22 -2.03 10.89
C THR A 21 21.28 -1.05 12.04
N ASP A 22 20.26 -1.04 12.88
CA ASP A 22 20.34 -0.43 14.20
C ASP A 22 20.25 -1.52 15.30
N ALA A 23 20.60 -1.14 16.52
CA ALA A 23 20.82 -2.05 17.65
C ALA A 23 19.52 -2.56 18.30
N ILE A 24 18.33 -2.10 17.86
CA ILE A 24 17.07 -2.40 18.54
C ILE A 24 16.03 -2.97 17.58
N GLN A 25 16.11 -2.70 16.26
CA GLN A 25 15.30 -3.38 15.25
C GLN A 25 15.93 -3.35 13.85
N SER A 26 16.17 -4.54 13.28
CA SER A 26 16.49 -4.67 11.86
C SER A 26 15.19 -4.73 11.06
N PHE A 27 14.76 -3.62 10.47
CA PHE A 27 13.68 -3.63 9.48
C PHE A 27 14.18 -4.34 8.21
N VAL A 28 13.60 -5.51 7.91
CA VAL A 28 13.94 -6.30 6.73
C VAL A 28 13.44 -5.59 5.47
N SER A 29 12.19 -5.13 5.50
CA SER A 29 11.54 -4.41 4.41
C SER A 29 10.39 -3.54 4.92
N GLN A 30 9.92 -2.63 4.07
CA GLN A 30 8.71 -1.86 4.34
C GLN A 30 7.52 -2.60 3.73
N GLU A 31 6.76 -3.26 4.58
CA GLU A 31 5.52 -3.93 4.21
C GLU A 31 4.36 -2.93 4.37
N THR A 32 3.72 -2.52 3.28
CA THR A 32 2.61 -1.55 3.28
C THR A 32 1.39 -2.11 2.53
N PRO A 33 0.21 -2.19 3.18
CA PRO A 33 -1.03 -2.47 2.46
C PRO A 33 -1.41 -1.26 1.62
N ILE A 34 -1.74 -1.49 0.36
CA ILE A 34 -2.20 -0.46 -0.58
C ILE A 34 -3.61 -0.81 -1.02
N VAL A 35 -4.51 0.17 -0.94
CA VAL A 35 -5.90 0.07 -1.32
C VAL A 35 -6.14 0.87 -2.58
N THR A 36 -6.77 0.25 -3.57
CA THR A 36 -7.36 0.96 -4.71
C THR A 36 -8.88 0.92 -4.59
N VAL A 37 -9.51 2.07 -4.70
CA VAL A 37 -10.97 2.24 -4.66
C VAL A 37 -11.43 2.73 -6.02
N THR A 38 -12.49 2.13 -6.55
CA THR A 38 -13.15 2.55 -7.78
C THR A 38 -14.62 2.88 -7.52
N ASP A 39 -15.07 4.03 -7.99
CA ASP A 39 -16.48 4.44 -7.91
C ASP A 39 -17.30 4.04 -9.14
N ALA A 40 -18.61 4.23 -9.06
CA ALA A 40 -19.59 3.89 -10.10
C ALA A 40 -19.41 4.71 -11.40
N ASP A 41 -18.73 5.85 -11.32
CA ASP A 41 -18.42 6.69 -12.48
C ASP A 41 -17.08 6.24 -13.14
N GLY A 42 -16.43 5.22 -12.57
CA GLY A 42 -15.18 4.65 -13.05
C GLY A 42 -13.93 5.39 -12.57
N ALA A 43 -14.07 6.42 -11.72
CA ALA A 43 -12.92 7.09 -11.13
C ALA A 43 -12.22 6.17 -10.14
N SER A 44 -10.90 6.24 -10.07
CA SER A 44 -10.10 5.41 -9.15
C SER A 44 -9.06 6.22 -8.39
N GLY A 45 -8.81 5.80 -7.16
CA GLY A 45 -7.78 6.35 -6.29
C GLY A 45 -7.04 5.25 -5.52
N THR A 46 -5.75 5.45 -5.28
CA THR A 46 -4.88 4.49 -4.58
C THR A 46 -4.19 5.17 -3.40
N GLY A 47 -4.10 4.46 -2.26
CA GLY A 47 -3.44 4.94 -1.04
C GLY A 47 -3.04 3.83 -0.08
#